data_AF-A0A317JWG9-F1
#
_entry.id   AF-A0A317JWG9-F1
#
_cell.length_a   1.000
_cell.length_b   1.000
_cell.length_c   1.000
_cell.angle_alpha   90.00
_cell.angle_beta   90.00
_cell.angle_gamma   90.00
#
_symmetry.space_group_name_H-M   'P 1'
#
loop_
_entity.id
_entity.type
_entity.pdbx_description
1 polymer ?
#
loop_
_entity_poly.entity_id
_entity_poly.type
_entity_poly.pdbx_seq_one_letter_code
_entity_poly.pdbx_strand_id
1 'polypeptide(L)'
;MRVNPRYGVGLLLAAASVLWWAVGMAVLQPLTEPAGPWSEVLPGNNTYWARDLRFTALIGIVLGLVLAAGGRRVPTRIGALLGVGWLLADVAVDRSDLEGWAYVAPLAIAGCAVLAGAVLLLRRRPGDDVDEVAARRTLLVCACVAAVLAVFGAGVESPTDREPQLTWAGLTTGVLMLALTLSCALAAAGSVTGARRWLTAGLAMAGLAGLTATRLLPPDPRVLPMWATAVLLLTGITLLAWDHPDGRPHWGRHVLAGVSIAVGLPVLVIILVTVTNLVPIGPVMTALSGNISISDADSDVLISVVGLVAGLVIGVFLARQIGLGYSADCRHSEPGQPVGKAGQDSL
;
A
#
# COMPACT_ATOMS: atom_id res chain seq x y z
N MET A 1 -16.20 -12.79 22.67
CA MET A 1 -16.22 -12.08 21.38
C MET A 1 -15.07 -12.60 20.53
N ARG A 2 -15.33 -13.16 19.33
CA ARG A 2 -14.25 -13.60 18.43
C ARG A 2 -13.68 -12.35 17.73
N VAL A 3 -12.44 -12.00 18.03
CA VAL A 3 -11.76 -10.89 17.35
C VAL A 3 -11.54 -11.30 15.89
N ASN A 4 -12.03 -10.49 14.95
CA ASN A 4 -11.79 -10.73 13.53
C ASN A 4 -10.27 -10.65 13.27
N PRO A 5 -9.61 -11.70 12.75
CA PRO A 5 -8.16 -11.70 12.58
C PRO A 5 -7.67 -10.56 11.68
N ARG A 6 -8.49 -10.13 10.71
CA ARG A 6 -8.19 -8.99 9.82
C ARG A 6 -8.01 -7.68 10.61
N TYR A 7 -8.83 -7.48 11.64
CA TYR A 7 -8.76 -6.31 12.51
C TYR A 7 -7.42 -6.28 13.26
N GLY A 8 -7.03 -7.40 13.87
CA GLY A 8 -5.76 -7.52 14.58
C GLY A 8 -4.55 -7.29 13.67
N VAL A 9 -4.55 -7.90 12.48
CA VAL A 9 -3.48 -7.75 11.49
C VAL A 9 -3.37 -6.30 11.00
N GLY A 10 -4.49 -5.65 10.69
CA GLY A 10 -4.48 -4.24 10.26
C GLY A 10 -3.90 -3.31 11.31
N LEU A 11 -4.25 -3.50 12.59
CA LEU A 11 -3.68 -2.71 13.68
C LEU A 11 -2.21 -3.00 13.92
N LEU A 12 -1.79 -4.27 13.82
CA LEU A 12 -0.39 -4.64 13.96
C LEU A 12 0.47 -3.99 12.85
N LEU A 13 -0.01 -4.01 11.60
CA LEU A 13 0.69 -3.40 10.47
C LEU A 13 0.68 -1.87 10.55
N ALA A 14 -0.41 -1.26 11.03
CA ALA A 14 -0.45 0.18 11.30
C ALA A 14 0.55 0.57 12.40
N ALA A 15 0.62 -0.19 13.49
CA ALA A 15 1.59 0.03 14.56
C ALA A 15 3.03 -0.17 14.07
N ALA A 16 3.30 -1.21 13.28
CA ALA A 16 4.61 -1.41 12.66
C ALA A 16 4.99 -0.23 11.74
N SER A 17 4.02 0.34 11.02
CA SER A 17 4.22 1.55 10.21
C SER A 17 4.50 2.79 11.05
N VAL A 18 3.87 2.95 12.22
CA VAL A 18 4.19 4.01 13.20
C VAL A 18 5.62 3.85 13.72
N LEU A 19 6.02 2.63 14.11
CA LEU A 19 7.39 2.35 14.56
C LEU A 19 8.40 2.69 13.47
N TRP A 20 8.09 2.30 12.23
CA TRP A 20 8.95 2.55 11.09
C TRP A 20 9.05 4.05 10.77
N TRP A 21 7.93 4.78 10.85
CA TRP A 21 7.92 6.24 10.76
C TRP A 21 8.79 6.88 11.84
N ALA A 22 8.72 6.43 13.10
CA ALA A 22 9.53 6.96 14.20
C ALA A 22 11.03 6.71 13.99
N VAL A 23 11.43 5.54 13.47
CA VAL A 23 12.82 5.26 13.06
C VAL A 23 13.22 6.16 11.89
N GLY A 24 12.35 6.30 10.90
CA GLY A 24 12.56 7.20 9.78
C GLY A 24 12.81 8.63 10.24
N MET A 25 12.05 9.09 11.23
CA MET A 25 12.14 10.43 11.78
C MET A 25 13.40 10.67 12.61
N ALA A 26 13.65 9.83 13.61
CA ALA A 26 14.70 10.08 14.58
C ALA A 26 16.08 9.54 14.16
N VAL A 27 16.13 8.62 13.19
CA VAL A 27 17.38 7.94 12.80
C VAL A 27 17.72 8.12 11.34
N LEU A 28 16.74 7.98 10.41
CA LEU A 28 17.05 8.07 8.98
C LEU A 28 17.11 9.50 8.47
N GLN A 29 16.19 10.37 8.87
CA GLN A 29 16.14 11.76 8.42
C GLN A 29 17.40 12.56 8.79
N PRO A 30 17.95 12.48 10.01
CA PRO A 30 19.16 13.24 10.35
C PRO A 30 20.38 12.84 9.52
N LEU A 31 20.36 11.63 8.92
CA LEU A 31 21.44 11.19 8.04
C LEU A 31 21.46 11.93 6.70
N THR A 32 20.30 12.41 6.23
CA THR A 32 20.14 13.10 4.95
C THR A 32 20.11 14.62 5.11
N GLU A 33 19.81 15.14 6.30
CA GLU A 33 19.80 16.57 6.56
C GLU A 33 21.15 17.27 6.30
N PRO A 34 21.18 18.61 6.14
CA PRO A 34 22.40 19.34 5.76
C PRO A 34 23.63 19.06 6.64
N ALA A 35 23.44 18.82 7.93
CA ALA A 35 24.49 18.48 8.90
C ALA A 35 24.84 16.98 8.95
N GLY A 36 24.05 16.13 8.29
CA GLY A 36 24.21 14.69 8.26
C GLY A 36 25.39 14.21 7.40
N PRO A 37 25.87 12.98 7.62
CA PRO A 37 26.98 12.40 6.86
C PRO A 37 26.66 12.17 5.37
N TRP A 38 25.37 12.10 5.02
CA TRP A 38 24.88 11.89 3.65
C TRP A 38 24.03 13.09 3.18
N SER A 39 24.46 14.27 3.61
CA SER A 39 23.79 15.55 3.44
C SER A 39 23.25 15.77 2.02
N GLU A 40 22.01 16.25 1.98
CA GLU A 40 21.32 16.72 0.78
C GLU A 40 22.09 17.83 0.02
N VAL A 41 23.10 18.47 0.63
CA VAL A 41 23.97 19.48 -0.03
C VAL A 41 24.95 18.86 -1.04
N LEU A 42 25.12 17.52 -1.02
CA LEU A 42 25.92 16.83 -2.01
C LEU A 42 25.22 16.88 -3.38
N PRO A 43 25.90 17.28 -4.47
CA PRO A 43 25.31 17.32 -5.80
C PRO A 43 24.90 15.92 -6.26
N GLY A 44 23.62 15.75 -6.61
CA GLY A 44 23.09 14.54 -7.24
C GLY A 44 21.58 14.35 -7.04
N ASN A 45 21.03 13.36 -7.74
CA ASN A 45 19.60 13.07 -7.79
C ASN A 45 19.15 12.25 -6.56
N ASN A 46 17.89 12.38 -6.10
CA ASN A 46 17.30 11.61 -4.99
C ASN A 46 17.87 11.86 -3.57
N THR A 47 18.14 13.11 -3.19
CA THR A 47 18.62 13.45 -1.83
C THR A 47 17.59 13.19 -0.72
N TYR A 48 16.30 12.98 -1.05
CA TYR A 48 15.18 12.81 -0.11
C TYR A 48 14.79 11.37 0.23
N TRP A 49 15.70 10.40 0.10
CA TRP A 49 15.37 8.98 0.31
C TRP A 49 14.75 8.68 1.68
N ALA A 50 15.26 9.28 2.77
CA ALA A 50 14.73 9.08 4.12
C ALA A 50 13.28 9.58 4.23
N ARG A 51 12.97 10.71 3.59
CA ARG A 51 11.64 11.28 3.51
C ARG A 51 10.68 10.40 2.72
N ASP A 52 11.09 9.84 1.59
CA ASP A 52 10.25 8.91 0.82
C ASP A 52 9.89 7.65 1.61
N LEU A 53 10.83 7.11 2.39
CA LEU A 53 10.55 5.96 3.26
C LEU A 53 9.59 6.32 4.41
N ARG A 54 9.74 7.51 5.01
CA ARG A 54 8.81 8.04 6.03
C ARG A 54 7.41 8.24 5.46
N PHE A 55 7.27 8.86 4.29
CA PHE A 55 5.98 9.07 3.63
C PHE A 55 5.32 7.74 3.29
N THR A 56 6.09 6.76 2.83
CA THR A 56 5.60 5.40 2.60
C THR A 56 5.10 4.75 3.90
N ALA A 57 5.79 4.97 5.02
CA ALA A 57 5.35 4.52 6.34
C ALA A 57 4.01 5.17 6.75
N LEU A 58 3.85 6.48 6.55
CA LEU A 58 2.60 7.20 6.82
C LEU A 58 1.43 6.63 6.01
N ILE A 59 1.66 6.34 4.72
CA ILE A 59 0.67 5.66 3.88
C ILE A 59 0.35 4.28 4.47
N GLY A 60 1.38 3.54 4.93
CA GLY A 60 1.23 2.27 5.65
C GLY A 60 0.29 2.33 6.85
N ILE A 61 0.35 3.40 7.65
CA ILE A 61 -0.56 3.63 8.79
C ILE A 61 -2.01 3.70 8.29
N VAL A 62 -2.26 4.48 7.24
CA VAL A 62 -3.60 4.63 6.65
C VAL A 62 -4.11 3.31 6.09
N LEU A 63 -3.28 2.60 5.32
CA LEU A 63 -3.65 1.30 4.74
C LEU A 63 -3.94 0.24 5.82
N GLY A 64 -3.14 0.21 6.89
CA GLY A 64 -3.37 -0.67 8.05
C GLY A 64 -4.69 -0.36 8.77
N LEU A 65 -5.04 0.92 8.92
CA LEU A 65 -6.34 1.34 9.46
C LEU A 65 -7.52 0.95 8.55
N VAL A 66 -7.37 1.10 7.23
CA VAL A 66 -8.40 0.68 6.26
C VAL A 66 -8.59 -0.84 6.28
N LEU A 67 -7.50 -1.60 6.37
CA LEU A 67 -7.53 -3.05 6.55
C LEU A 67 -8.22 -3.44 7.86
N ALA A 68 -7.88 -2.78 8.98
CA ALA A 68 -8.51 -3.02 10.26
C ALA A 68 -10.01 -2.70 10.23
N ALA A 69 -10.40 -1.67 9.49
CA ALA A 69 -11.79 -1.30 9.26
C ALA A 69 -12.53 -2.21 8.26
N GLY A 70 -11.83 -3.12 7.58
CA GLY A 70 -12.38 -4.02 6.58
C GLY A 70 -12.83 -3.31 5.29
N GLY A 71 -12.26 -2.15 4.96
CA GLY A 71 -12.62 -1.39 3.75
C GLY A 71 -13.93 -0.60 3.83
N ARG A 72 -14.59 -0.53 5.00
CA ARG A 72 -15.85 0.19 5.17
C ARG A 72 -15.69 1.69 4.91
N ARG A 73 -16.62 2.27 4.13
CA ARG A 73 -16.53 3.65 3.60
C ARG A 73 -16.29 4.73 4.66
N VAL A 74 -17.08 4.76 5.72
CA VAL A 74 -16.99 5.80 6.77
C VAL A 74 -15.67 5.69 7.55
N PRO A 75 -15.30 4.51 8.11
CA PRO A 75 -13.98 4.32 8.70
C PRO A 75 -12.81 4.64 7.77
N THR A 76 -12.88 4.26 6.49
CA THR A 76 -11.85 4.56 5.49
C THR A 76 -11.67 6.07 5.32
N ARG A 77 -12.76 6.84 5.23
CA ARG A 77 -12.71 8.31 5.16
C ARG A 77 -12.05 8.92 6.38
N ILE A 78 -12.40 8.43 7.57
CA ILE A 78 -11.79 8.88 8.83
C ILE A 78 -10.29 8.52 8.83
N GLY A 79 -9.92 7.31 8.43
CA GLY A 79 -8.54 6.88 8.28
C GLY A 79 -7.74 7.78 7.33
N ALA A 80 -8.35 8.17 6.19
CA ALA A 80 -7.73 9.10 5.25
C ALA A 80 -7.53 10.50 5.85
N LEU A 81 -8.53 11.04 6.58
CA LEU A 81 -8.39 12.32 7.29
C LEU A 81 -7.31 12.26 8.38
N LEU A 82 -7.22 11.14 9.11
CA LEU A 82 -6.14 10.91 10.05
C LEU A 82 -4.77 10.86 9.35
N GLY A 83 -4.71 10.31 8.14
CA GLY A 83 -3.51 10.35 7.29
C GLY A 83 -3.04 11.78 7.01
N VAL A 84 -3.96 12.71 6.74
CA VAL A 84 -3.63 14.15 6.62
C VAL A 84 -3.09 14.70 7.93
N GLY A 85 -3.71 14.35 9.06
CA GLY A 85 -3.22 14.74 10.38
C GLY A 85 -1.81 14.21 10.68
N TRP A 86 -1.52 12.98 10.27
CA TRP A 86 -0.19 12.38 10.36
C TRP A 86 0.84 13.09 9.50
N LEU A 87 0.48 13.51 8.30
CA LEU A 87 1.37 14.32 7.44
C LEU A 87 1.70 15.67 8.08
N LEU A 88 0.70 16.34 8.67
CA LEU A 88 0.94 17.59 9.41
C LEU A 88 1.82 17.37 10.64
N ALA A 89 1.60 16.26 11.37
CA ALA A 89 2.43 15.89 12.50
C ALA A 89 3.87 15.57 12.08
N ASP A 90 4.06 14.90 10.95
CA ASP A 90 5.37 14.61 10.36
C ASP A 90 6.15 15.91 10.09
N VAL A 91 5.54 16.88 9.40
CA VAL A 91 6.15 18.20 9.15
C VAL A 91 6.46 18.96 10.44
N ALA A 92 5.58 18.87 11.45
CA ALA A 92 5.78 19.55 12.73
C ALA A 92 6.91 18.92 13.57
N VAL A 93 7.03 17.59 13.54
CA VAL A 93 8.09 16.86 14.24
C VAL A 93 9.43 17.05 13.53
N ASP A 94 9.44 17.08 12.20
CA ASP A 94 10.62 17.36 11.38
C ASP A 94 11.30 18.66 11.79
N ARG A 95 10.51 19.71 12.05
CA ARG A 95 10.98 21.02 12.54
C ARG A 95 11.65 21.01 13.91
N SER A 96 11.54 19.92 14.67
CA SER A 96 12.10 19.82 16.02
C SER A 96 13.51 19.25 16.03
N ASP A 97 14.09 18.93 14.86
CA ASP A 97 15.46 18.42 14.69
C ASP A 97 15.78 17.26 15.65
N LEU A 98 14.87 16.30 15.75
CA LEU A 98 15.00 15.17 16.69
C LEU A 98 15.99 14.15 16.17
N GLU A 99 17.17 14.07 16.78
CA GLU A 99 18.23 13.13 16.39
C GLU A 99 18.49 12.05 17.45
N GLY A 100 18.47 10.79 17.00
CA GLY A 100 18.99 9.64 17.74
C GLY A 100 17.95 8.68 18.29
N TRP A 101 18.41 7.48 18.65
CA TRP A 101 17.58 6.36 19.13
C TRP A 101 16.74 6.68 20.37
N ALA A 102 17.15 7.67 21.17
CA ALA A 102 16.41 8.12 22.35
C ALA A 102 15.02 8.67 21.99
N TYR A 103 14.82 9.22 20.79
CA TYR A 103 13.55 9.77 20.34
C TYR A 103 12.63 8.76 19.64
N VAL A 104 13.16 7.59 19.22
CA VAL A 104 12.35 6.55 18.56
C VAL A 104 11.23 6.05 19.48
N ALA A 105 11.57 5.72 20.73
CA ALA A 105 10.60 5.21 21.69
C ALA A 105 9.48 6.22 22.04
N PRO A 106 9.75 7.49 22.41
CA PRO A 106 8.67 8.44 22.68
C PRO A 106 7.81 8.75 21.45
N LEU A 107 8.39 8.88 20.25
CA LEU A 107 7.63 9.07 19.02
C LEU A 107 6.73 7.86 18.72
N ALA A 108 7.27 6.64 18.86
CA ALA A 108 6.52 5.40 18.72
C ALA A 108 5.35 5.32 19.71
N ILE A 109 5.58 5.64 20.98
CA ILE A 109 4.55 5.62 22.04
C ILE A 109 3.47 6.64 21.74
N ALA A 110 3.84 7.89 21.45
CA ALA A 110 2.90 8.95 21.10
C ALA A 110 2.07 8.58 19.86
N GLY A 111 2.74 8.07 18.84
CA GLY A 111 2.10 7.61 17.62
C GLY A 111 1.14 6.44 17.84
N CYS A 112 1.52 5.46 18.65
CA CYS A 112 0.66 4.34 19.03
C CYS A 112 -0.53 4.80 19.88
N ALA A 113 -0.35 5.82 20.73
CA ALA A 113 -1.44 6.41 21.49
C ALA A 113 -2.47 7.11 20.57
N VAL A 114 -2.00 7.85 19.56
CA VAL A 114 -2.86 8.44 18.51
C VAL A 114 -3.59 7.34 17.74
N LEU A 115 -2.89 6.27 17.36
CA LEU A 115 -3.48 5.12 16.68
C LEU A 115 -4.56 4.44 17.55
N ALA A 116 -4.30 4.25 18.85
CA ALA A 116 -5.27 3.71 19.78
C ALA A 116 -6.51 4.63 19.92
N GLY A 117 -6.29 5.94 20.00
CA GLY A 117 -7.36 6.94 19.99
C GLY A 117 -8.22 6.88 18.72
N ALA A 118 -7.59 6.76 17.55
CA ALA A 118 -8.27 6.57 16.28
C ALA A 118 -9.12 5.29 16.27
N VAL A 119 -8.58 4.18 16.78
CA VAL A 119 -9.30 2.92 16.91
C VAL A 119 -10.53 3.06 17.81
N LEU A 120 -10.40 3.74 18.95
CA LEU A 120 -11.52 4.00 19.86
C LEU A 120 -12.60 4.85 19.18
N LEU A 121 -12.21 5.86 18.41
CA LEU A 121 -13.13 6.70 17.62
C LEU A 121 -13.88 5.86 16.59
N LEU A 122 -13.18 4.98 15.88
CA LEU A 122 -13.75 4.10 14.85
C LEU A 122 -14.71 3.05 15.43
N ARG A 123 -14.46 2.56 16.65
CA ARG A 123 -15.32 1.58 17.33
C ARG A 123 -16.67 2.14 17.80
N ARG A 124 -16.76 3.45 18.05
CA ARG A 124 -17.98 4.09 18.59
C ARG A 124 -19.08 4.29 17.55
N ARG A 125 -18.82 4.00 16.27
CA ARG A 125 -19.79 4.20 15.18
C ARG A 125 -20.65 2.94 15.04
N PRO A 126 -21.99 3.03 15.17
CA PRO A 126 -22.89 1.90 14.92
C PRO A 126 -22.70 1.40 13.49
N GLY A 127 -22.86 0.09 13.30
CA GLY A 127 -22.61 -0.58 12.04
C GLY A 127 -23.63 -0.18 10.98
N ASP A 128 -23.23 0.69 10.05
CA ASP A 128 -23.94 0.87 8.79
C ASP A 128 -23.99 -0.46 8.03
N ASP A 129 -25.06 -0.67 7.26
CA ASP A 129 -25.15 -1.76 6.29
C ASP A 129 -23.89 -1.76 5.41
N VAL A 130 -23.13 -2.85 5.51
CA VAL A 130 -21.86 -2.97 4.82
C VAL A 130 -22.13 -3.40 3.39
N ASP A 131 -22.00 -2.46 2.45
CA ASP A 131 -21.81 -2.79 1.04
C ASP A 131 -20.49 -3.56 0.90
N GLU A 132 -20.60 -4.90 0.93
CA GLU A 132 -19.47 -5.83 0.90
C GLU A 132 -18.66 -5.66 -0.38
N VAL A 133 -19.32 -5.38 -1.51
CA VAL A 133 -18.64 -5.16 -2.79
C VAL A 133 -17.78 -3.90 -2.73
N ALA A 134 -18.33 -2.79 -2.22
CA ALA A 134 -17.56 -1.56 -2.04
C ALA A 134 -16.38 -1.72 -1.06
N ALA A 135 -16.58 -2.49 0.02
CA ALA A 135 -15.54 -2.80 0.99
C ALA A 135 -14.39 -3.61 0.35
N ARG A 136 -14.72 -4.67 -0.41
CA ARG A 136 -13.74 -5.49 -1.15
C ARG A 136 -12.99 -4.67 -2.20
N ARG A 137 -13.68 -3.79 -2.93
CA ARG A 137 -13.05 -2.86 -3.88
C ARG A 137 -12.04 -1.93 -3.21
N THR A 138 -12.41 -1.37 -2.06
CA THR A 138 -11.51 -0.50 -1.28
C THR A 138 -10.26 -1.25 -0.84
N LEU A 139 -10.40 -2.49 -0.33
CA LEU A 139 -9.27 -3.32 0.07
C LEU A 139 -8.38 -3.71 -1.13
N LEU A 140 -8.97 -3.97 -2.30
CA LEU A 140 -8.19 -4.21 -3.52
C LEU A 140 -7.36 -2.98 -3.90
N VAL A 141 -7.96 -1.79 -3.87
CA VAL A 141 -7.23 -0.53 -4.13
C VAL A 141 -6.07 -0.38 -3.15
N CYS A 142 -6.29 -0.61 -1.86
CA CYS A 142 -5.24 -0.59 -0.84
C CYS A 142 -4.13 -1.61 -1.12
N ALA A 143 -4.48 -2.81 -1.58
CA ALA A 143 -3.49 -3.82 -1.96
C ALA A 143 -2.62 -3.36 -3.13
N CYS A 144 -3.23 -2.73 -4.15
CA CYS A 144 -2.49 -2.19 -5.31
C CYS A 144 -1.57 -1.03 -4.93
N VAL A 145 -2.04 -0.10 -4.09
CA VAL A 145 -1.20 0.98 -3.53
C VAL A 145 -0.01 0.40 -2.77
N ALA A 146 -0.25 -0.54 -1.86
CA ALA A 146 0.81 -1.19 -1.11
C ALA A 146 1.80 -1.94 -2.01
N ALA A 147 1.34 -2.64 -3.06
CA ALA A 147 2.23 -3.38 -3.96
C ALA A 147 3.18 -2.46 -4.72
N VAL A 148 2.65 -1.36 -5.24
CA VAL A 148 3.45 -0.38 -5.96
C VAL A 148 4.44 0.28 -5.01
N LEU A 149 4.00 0.70 -3.82
CA LEU A 149 4.88 1.28 -2.80
C LEU A 149 5.91 0.28 -2.24
N ALA A 150 5.62 -1.02 -2.21
CA ALA A 150 6.59 -2.02 -1.78
C ALA A 150 7.82 -2.01 -2.70
N VAL A 151 7.54 -1.99 -4.00
CA VAL A 151 8.57 -1.97 -5.05
C VAL A 151 9.31 -0.64 -5.05
N PHE A 152 8.60 0.49 -4.97
CA PHE A 152 9.26 1.80 -4.90
C PHE A 152 10.04 2.01 -3.61
N GLY A 153 9.56 1.57 -2.44
CA GLY A 153 10.31 1.64 -1.19
C GLY A 153 11.61 0.82 -1.23
N ALA A 154 11.56 -0.39 -1.80
CA ALA A 154 12.78 -1.17 -2.08
C ALA A 154 13.59 -0.60 -3.26
N GLY A 155 12.97 0.21 -4.11
CA GLY A 155 13.54 0.87 -5.28
C GLY A 155 14.13 2.25 -5.01
N VAL A 156 13.92 2.83 -3.83
CA VAL A 156 14.47 4.15 -3.46
C VAL A 156 15.99 4.12 -3.58
N GLU A 157 16.56 5.14 -4.20
CA GLU A 157 17.99 5.33 -4.42
C GLU A 157 18.45 6.56 -3.67
N SER A 158 19.76 6.69 -3.48
CA SER A 158 20.40 7.94 -3.08
C SER A 158 21.36 8.40 -4.18
N PRO A 159 21.89 9.63 -4.11
CA PRO A 159 22.85 10.12 -5.10
C PRO A 159 24.09 9.23 -5.24
N THR A 160 24.50 8.56 -4.16
CA THR A 160 25.74 7.78 -4.13
C THR A 160 25.52 6.27 -4.07
N ASP A 161 24.33 5.82 -3.64
CA ASP A 161 24.00 4.44 -3.27
C ASP A 161 25.08 3.74 -2.39
N ARG A 162 25.82 4.53 -1.59
CA ARG A 162 26.88 4.05 -0.69
C ARG A 162 26.45 4.01 0.76
N GLU A 163 25.30 4.57 1.08
CA GLU A 163 24.76 4.68 2.43
C GLU A 163 24.37 3.27 2.91
N PRO A 164 25.08 2.71 3.90
CA PRO A 164 24.78 1.36 4.37
C PRO A 164 23.37 1.26 4.96
N GLN A 165 22.79 2.39 5.37
CA GLN A 165 21.44 2.46 5.91
C GLN A 165 20.34 2.29 4.87
N LEU A 166 20.59 2.75 3.65
CA LEU A 166 19.58 2.76 2.59
C LEU A 166 19.11 1.34 2.24
N THR A 167 20.03 0.38 2.19
CA THR A 167 19.73 -1.02 1.82
C THR A 167 18.71 -1.65 2.76
N TRP A 168 18.96 -1.61 4.08
CA TRP A 168 18.03 -2.21 5.04
C TRP A 168 16.77 -1.37 5.21
N ALA A 169 16.86 -0.04 5.14
CA ALA A 169 15.70 0.82 5.28
C ALA A 169 14.70 0.65 4.12
N GLY A 170 15.22 0.60 2.88
CA GLY A 170 14.41 0.33 1.72
C GLY A 170 13.79 -1.06 1.72
N LEU A 171 14.57 -2.09 2.09
CA LEU A 171 14.05 -3.46 2.17
C LEU A 171 12.97 -3.59 3.26
N THR A 172 13.18 -3.03 4.46
CA THR A 172 12.19 -3.06 5.55
C THR A 172 10.91 -2.36 5.14
N THR A 173 11.00 -1.20 4.48
CA THR A 173 9.83 -0.48 3.94
C THR A 173 9.08 -1.34 2.92
N GLY A 174 9.82 -1.94 1.97
CA GLY A 174 9.26 -2.83 0.95
C GLY A 174 8.54 -4.04 1.55
N VAL A 175 9.15 -4.70 2.55
CA VAL A 175 8.57 -5.87 3.23
C VAL A 175 7.31 -5.50 4.02
N LEU A 176 7.31 -4.35 4.70
CA LEU A 176 6.13 -3.86 5.40
C LEU A 176 4.96 -3.61 4.43
N MET A 177 5.23 -2.99 3.28
CA MET A 177 4.23 -2.76 2.24
C MET A 177 3.81 -4.08 1.56
N LEU A 178 4.70 -5.05 1.39
CA LEU A 178 4.34 -6.39 0.91
C LEU A 178 3.38 -7.09 1.88
N ALA A 179 3.60 -6.99 3.18
CA ALA A 179 2.68 -7.55 4.18
C ALA A 179 1.29 -6.90 4.11
N LEU A 180 1.22 -5.57 3.94
CA LEU A 180 -0.04 -4.84 3.71
C LEU A 180 -0.71 -5.26 2.40
N THR A 181 0.06 -5.44 1.33
CA THR A 181 -0.40 -5.89 0.01
C THR A 181 -1.16 -7.21 0.13
N LEU A 182 -0.50 -8.23 0.70
CA LEU A 182 -1.03 -9.57 0.82
C LEU A 182 -2.23 -9.62 1.77
N SER A 183 -2.17 -8.88 2.88
CA SER A 183 -3.25 -8.82 3.86
C SER A 183 -4.51 -8.14 3.29
N CYS A 184 -4.34 -7.05 2.55
CA CYS A 184 -5.45 -6.36 1.88
C CYS A 184 -6.04 -7.22 0.75
N ALA A 185 -5.20 -7.86 -0.07
CA ALA A 185 -5.66 -8.74 -1.15
C ALA A 185 -6.45 -9.95 -0.62
N LEU A 186 -5.95 -10.60 0.44
CA LEU A 186 -6.65 -11.69 1.11
C LEU A 186 -7.96 -11.24 1.76
N ALA A 187 -7.99 -10.05 2.35
CA ALA A 187 -9.21 -9.48 2.92
C ALA A 187 -10.25 -9.15 1.83
N ALA A 188 -9.80 -8.71 0.65
CA ALA A 188 -10.64 -8.43 -0.52
C ALA A 188 -11.21 -9.70 -1.18
N ALA A 189 -10.61 -10.87 -0.94
CA ALA A 189 -10.96 -12.13 -1.59
C ALA A 189 -12.35 -12.70 -1.17
N GLY A 190 -12.98 -12.17 -0.12
CA GLY A 190 -14.26 -12.67 0.42
C GLY A 190 -14.08 -13.93 1.28
N SER A 191 -13.45 -14.98 0.73
CA SER A 191 -13.18 -16.26 1.42
C SER A 191 -11.70 -16.67 1.37
N VAL A 192 -11.21 -17.31 2.44
CA VAL A 192 -9.81 -17.79 2.54
C VAL A 192 -9.78 -19.30 2.42
N THR A 193 -9.53 -19.81 1.22
CA THR A 193 -9.35 -21.24 0.93
C THR A 193 -7.89 -21.67 1.11
N GLY A 194 -7.63 -22.97 1.21
CA GLY A 194 -6.27 -23.51 1.27
C GLY A 194 -5.41 -23.11 0.07
N ALA A 195 -5.99 -23.13 -1.14
CA ALA A 195 -5.32 -22.69 -2.36
C ALA A 195 -4.89 -21.22 -2.30
N ARG A 196 -5.75 -20.32 -1.79
CA ARG A 196 -5.42 -18.90 -1.60
C ARG A 196 -4.32 -18.69 -0.57
N ARG A 197 -4.24 -19.51 0.49
CA ARG A 197 -3.14 -19.47 1.46
C ARG A 197 -1.81 -19.85 0.81
N TRP A 198 -1.78 -20.92 0.03
CA TRP A 198 -0.58 -21.33 -0.71
C TRP A 198 -0.16 -20.28 -1.75
N LEU A 199 -1.12 -19.72 -2.49
CA LEU A 199 -0.84 -18.64 -3.42
C LEU A 199 -0.27 -17.39 -2.70
N THR A 200 -0.82 -17.04 -1.54
CA THR A 200 -0.30 -15.93 -0.73
C THR A 200 1.13 -16.20 -0.28
N ALA A 201 1.43 -17.41 0.19
CA ALA A 201 2.78 -17.79 0.59
C ALA A 201 3.75 -17.74 -0.61
N GLY A 202 3.34 -18.24 -1.77
CA GLY A 202 4.12 -18.15 -3.00
C GLY A 202 4.41 -16.71 -3.42
N LEU A 203 3.39 -15.85 -3.39
CA LEU A 203 3.54 -14.42 -3.68
C LEU A 203 4.40 -13.69 -2.64
N ALA A 204 4.32 -14.08 -1.36
CA ALA A 204 5.18 -13.54 -0.31
C ALA A 204 6.65 -13.87 -0.56
N MET A 205 6.96 -15.14 -0.87
CA MET A 205 8.33 -15.57 -1.16
C MET A 205 8.86 -14.91 -2.43
N ALA A 206 8.08 -14.89 -3.50
CA ALA A 206 8.50 -14.29 -4.77
C ALA A 206 8.63 -12.76 -4.68
N GLY A 207 7.71 -12.10 -3.95
CA GLY A 207 7.79 -10.69 -3.63
C GLY A 207 9.04 -10.37 -2.82
N LEU A 208 9.31 -11.11 -1.74
CA LEU A 208 10.50 -10.92 -0.92
C LEU A 208 11.79 -11.12 -1.73
N ALA A 209 11.84 -12.15 -2.58
CA ALA A 209 12.98 -12.38 -3.47
C ALA A 209 13.18 -11.22 -4.45
N GLY A 210 12.09 -10.71 -5.06
CA GLY A 210 12.14 -9.56 -5.96
C GLY A 210 12.59 -8.26 -5.29
N LEU A 211 12.07 -7.96 -4.10
CA LEU A 211 12.49 -6.81 -3.29
C LEU A 211 13.96 -6.91 -2.87
N THR A 212 14.39 -8.11 -2.47
CA THR A 212 15.80 -8.37 -2.10
C THR A 212 16.71 -8.23 -3.30
N ALA A 213 16.33 -8.80 -4.46
CA ALA A 213 17.09 -8.66 -5.70
C ALA A 213 17.23 -7.19 -6.12
N THR A 214 16.17 -6.39 -5.97
CA THR A 214 16.20 -4.94 -6.24
C THR A 214 17.24 -4.19 -5.38
N ARG A 215 17.57 -4.72 -4.19
CA ARG A 215 18.55 -4.12 -3.26
C ARG A 215 19.95 -4.73 -3.35
N LEU A 216 20.09 -5.96 -3.84
CA LEU A 216 21.39 -6.61 -4.00
C LEU A 216 22.05 -6.29 -5.34
N LEU A 217 21.28 -5.85 -6.33
CA LEU A 217 21.80 -5.46 -7.63
C LEU A 217 22.28 -4.00 -7.63
N PRO A 218 23.30 -3.67 -8.44
CA PRO A 218 23.66 -2.28 -8.70
C PRO A 218 22.47 -1.46 -9.25
N PRO A 219 22.53 -0.11 -9.21
CA PRO A 219 21.43 0.75 -9.63
C PRO A 219 20.98 0.51 -11.07
N ASP A 220 21.90 0.49 -12.04
CA ASP A 220 21.58 0.35 -13.47
C ASP A 220 20.69 -0.88 -13.80
N PRO A 221 21.03 -2.13 -13.38
CA PRO A 221 20.21 -3.30 -13.69
C PRO A 221 18.95 -3.46 -12.84
N ARG A 222 18.74 -2.67 -11.76
CA ARG A 222 17.64 -2.93 -10.81
C ARG A 222 16.26 -2.58 -11.34
N VAL A 223 16.18 -1.75 -12.39
CA VAL A 223 14.90 -1.30 -12.97
C VAL A 223 14.07 -2.48 -13.45
N LEU A 224 14.70 -3.47 -14.10
CA LEU A 224 14.00 -4.66 -14.61
C LEU A 224 13.39 -5.53 -13.49
N PRO A 225 14.13 -5.99 -12.46
CA PRO A 225 13.56 -6.76 -11.36
C PRO A 225 12.54 -5.96 -10.56
N MET A 226 12.71 -4.64 -10.44
CA MET A 226 11.72 -3.75 -9.84
C MET A 226 10.37 -3.84 -10.59
N TRP A 227 10.39 -3.66 -11.92
CA TRP A 227 9.18 -3.79 -12.74
C TRP A 227 8.59 -5.19 -12.75
N ALA A 228 9.44 -6.22 -12.88
CA ALA A 228 9.00 -7.61 -12.85
C ALA A 228 8.29 -7.93 -11.52
N THR A 229 8.82 -7.45 -10.40
CA THR A 229 8.21 -7.61 -9.07
C THR A 229 6.87 -6.88 -8.98
N ALA A 230 6.77 -5.65 -9.49
CA ALA A 230 5.50 -4.90 -9.48
C ALA A 230 4.41 -5.61 -10.31
N VAL A 231 4.74 -6.06 -11.52
CA VAL A 231 3.83 -6.80 -12.39
C VAL A 231 3.41 -8.11 -11.74
N LEU A 232 4.36 -8.85 -11.16
CA LEU A 232 4.09 -10.10 -10.46
C LEU A 232 3.11 -9.89 -9.29
N LEU A 233 3.38 -8.91 -8.42
CA LEU A 233 2.55 -8.63 -7.26
C LEU A 233 1.15 -8.18 -7.67
N LEU A 234 1.03 -7.22 -8.59
CA LEU A 234 -0.26 -6.71 -9.05
C LEU A 234 -1.08 -7.79 -9.77
N THR A 235 -0.45 -8.63 -10.59
CA THR A 235 -1.13 -9.77 -11.23
C THR A 235 -1.55 -10.80 -10.17
N GLY A 236 -0.68 -11.10 -9.20
CA GLY A 236 -0.96 -11.98 -8.08
C GLY A 236 -2.13 -11.52 -7.22
N ILE A 237 -2.27 -10.21 -7.00
CA ILE A 237 -3.43 -9.62 -6.31
C ILE A 237 -4.73 -9.95 -7.05
N THR A 238 -4.75 -9.90 -8.39
CA THR A 238 -5.97 -10.28 -9.15
C THR A 238 -6.34 -11.75 -8.90
N LEU A 239 -5.36 -12.66 -8.89
CA LEU A 239 -5.57 -14.09 -8.61
C LEU A 239 -6.07 -14.34 -7.18
N LEU A 240 -5.59 -13.56 -6.21
CA LEU A 240 -6.01 -13.66 -4.82
C LEU A 240 -7.41 -13.09 -4.59
N ALA A 241 -7.67 -11.88 -5.07
CA ALA A 241 -8.78 -11.05 -4.62
C ALA A 241 -10.04 -11.15 -5.50
N TRP A 242 -9.90 -11.47 -6.79
CA TRP A 242 -11.05 -11.64 -7.67
C TRP A 242 -11.83 -12.92 -7.36
N ASP A 243 -13.12 -12.91 -7.72
CA ASP A 243 -14.02 -14.04 -7.53
C ASP A 243 -13.70 -15.19 -8.48
N HIS A 244 -13.81 -16.42 -7.95
CA HIS A 244 -13.62 -17.68 -8.68
C HIS A 244 -14.96 -18.45 -8.66
N PRO A 245 -15.95 -18.07 -9.50
CA PRO A 245 -17.32 -18.59 -9.41
C PRO A 245 -17.36 -20.12 -9.57
N ASP A 246 -16.57 -20.68 -10.48
CA ASP A 246 -16.46 -22.14 -10.71
C ASP A 246 -15.38 -22.81 -9.83
N GLY A 247 -14.90 -22.11 -8.80
CA GLY A 247 -13.76 -22.53 -7.99
C GLY A 247 -12.41 -22.52 -8.74
N ARG A 248 -12.38 -22.00 -9.98
CA ARG A 248 -11.19 -21.91 -10.83
C ARG A 248 -10.96 -20.48 -11.32
N PRO A 249 -9.69 -20.04 -11.44
CA PRO A 249 -9.36 -18.74 -12.02
C PRO A 249 -9.64 -18.72 -13.52
N HIS A 250 -10.28 -17.66 -14.00
CA HIS A 250 -10.40 -17.40 -15.44
C HIS A 250 -9.08 -16.82 -15.97
N TRP A 251 -8.14 -17.71 -16.32
CA TRP A 251 -6.78 -17.35 -16.73
C TRP A 251 -6.70 -16.24 -17.77
N GLY A 252 -7.61 -16.21 -18.76
CA GLY A 252 -7.63 -15.14 -19.77
C GLY A 252 -7.78 -13.73 -19.17
N ARG A 253 -8.58 -13.56 -18.11
CA ARG A 253 -8.75 -12.26 -17.44
C ARG A 253 -7.50 -11.86 -16.66
N HIS A 254 -6.85 -12.81 -16.00
CA HIS A 254 -5.62 -12.56 -15.24
C HIS A 254 -4.42 -12.28 -16.16
N VAL A 255 -4.31 -13.00 -17.29
CA VAL A 255 -3.30 -12.73 -18.31
C VAL A 255 -3.52 -11.34 -18.90
N LEU A 256 -4.75 -10.98 -19.26
CA LEU A 256 -5.06 -9.64 -19.79
C LEU A 256 -4.74 -8.54 -18.76
N ALA A 257 -5.07 -8.76 -17.49
CA ALA A 257 -4.70 -7.84 -16.42
C ALA A 257 -3.17 -7.71 -16.30
N GLY A 258 -2.44 -8.82 -16.28
CA GLY A 258 -0.98 -8.83 -16.21
C GLY A 258 -0.33 -8.10 -17.38
N VAL A 259 -0.78 -8.33 -18.62
CA VAL A 259 -0.30 -7.60 -19.81
C VAL A 259 -0.61 -6.10 -19.70
N SER A 260 -1.83 -5.75 -19.28
CA SER A 260 -2.25 -4.36 -19.10
C SER A 260 -1.42 -3.65 -18.03
N ILE A 261 -1.06 -4.35 -16.94
CA ILE A 261 -0.18 -3.83 -15.89
C ILE A 261 1.25 -3.68 -16.42
N ALA A 262 1.79 -4.68 -17.11
CA ALA A 262 3.16 -4.68 -17.64
C ALA A 262 3.43 -3.51 -18.59
N VAL A 263 2.42 -3.12 -19.39
CA VAL A 263 2.52 -1.97 -20.30
C VAL A 263 2.09 -0.68 -19.62
N GLY A 264 0.95 -0.70 -18.91
CA GLY A 264 0.30 0.50 -18.38
C GLY A 264 1.03 1.10 -17.18
N LEU A 265 1.62 0.29 -16.30
CA LEU A 265 2.31 0.80 -15.11
C LEU A 265 3.57 1.63 -15.47
N PRO A 266 4.50 1.18 -16.34
CA PRO A 266 5.63 2.00 -16.75
C PRO A 266 5.21 3.32 -17.41
N VAL A 267 4.24 3.27 -18.33
CA VAL A 267 3.70 4.47 -18.99
C VAL A 267 3.12 5.45 -17.97
N LEU A 268 2.32 4.95 -17.02
CA LEU A 268 1.74 5.76 -15.97
C LEU A 268 2.80 6.39 -15.07
N VAL A 269 3.83 5.64 -14.68
CA VAL A 269 4.93 6.15 -13.85
C VAL A 269 5.72 7.22 -14.59
N ILE A 270 6.03 7.04 -15.88
CA ILE A 270 6.70 8.08 -16.69
C ILE A 270 5.88 9.37 -16.69
N ILE A 271 4.56 9.27 -16.92
CA ILE A 271 3.67 10.43 -16.89
C ILE A 271 3.68 11.09 -15.51
N LEU A 272 3.57 10.31 -14.43
CA LEU A 272 3.52 10.84 -13.07
C LEU A 272 4.84 11.48 -12.65
N VAL A 273 5.99 10.87 -12.96
CA VAL A 273 7.32 11.46 -12.73
C VAL A 273 7.45 12.78 -13.48
N THR A 274 6.99 12.83 -14.73
CA THR A 274 7.00 14.06 -15.53
C THR A 274 6.12 15.14 -14.88
N VAL A 275 4.92 14.78 -14.40
CA VAL A 275 4.02 15.72 -13.72
C VAL A 275 4.63 16.22 -12.40
N THR A 276 5.22 15.34 -11.60
CA THR A 276 5.87 15.72 -10.34
C THR A 276 7.11 16.57 -10.54
N ASN A 277 7.83 16.43 -11.67
CA ASN A 277 8.91 17.34 -12.03
C ASN A 277 8.40 18.76 -12.38
N LEU A 278 7.15 18.89 -12.81
CA LEU A 278 6.53 20.18 -13.13
C LEU A 278 5.83 20.83 -11.92
N VAL A 279 5.57 20.07 -10.86
CA VAL A 279 4.90 20.55 -9.64
C VAL A 279 5.86 20.39 -8.46
N PRO A 280 6.35 21.49 -7.85
CA PRO A 280 7.42 21.45 -6.85
C PRO A 280 6.92 20.96 -5.47
N ILE A 281 6.36 19.75 -5.40
CA ILE A 281 5.83 19.16 -4.16
C ILE A 281 6.97 18.95 -3.15
N GLY A 282 8.10 18.38 -3.60
CA GLY A 282 9.30 18.18 -2.77
C GLY A 282 9.79 19.47 -2.13
N PRO A 283 10.16 20.50 -2.93
CA PRO A 283 10.61 21.80 -2.42
C PRO A 283 9.62 22.45 -1.46
N VAL A 284 8.32 22.41 -1.76
CA VAL A 284 7.29 23.01 -0.89
C VAL A 284 7.25 22.29 0.46
N MET A 285 7.30 20.96 0.47
CA MET A 285 7.32 20.20 1.73
C MET A 285 8.60 20.43 2.52
N THR A 286 9.77 20.49 1.87
CA THR A 286 11.06 20.86 2.49
C THR A 286 10.98 22.24 3.15
N ALA A 287 10.48 23.24 2.41
CA ALA A 287 10.35 24.61 2.91
C ALA A 287 9.34 24.69 4.08
N LEU A 288 8.23 23.95 4.00
CA LEU A 288 7.27 23.83 5.09
C LEU A 288 7.85 23.15 6.32
N SER A 289 8.89 22.31 6.21
CA SER A 289 9.62 21.79 7.37
C SER A 289 10.76 22.68 7.83
N GLY A 290 10.96 23.86 7.24
CA GLY A 290 11.99 24.82 7.65
C GLY A 290 13.38 24.51 7.09
N ASN A 291 13.48 23.51 6.20
CA ASN A 291 14.72 23.11 5.56
C ASN A 291 14.98 23.91 4.27
N ILE A 292 16.25 24.02 3.87
CA ILE A 292 16.64 24.69 2.62
C ILE A 292 16.22 23.81 1.44
N SER A 293 15.34 24.31 0.58
CA SER A 293 14.99 23.63 -0.67
C SER A 293 16.17 23.65 -1.63
N ILE A 294 16.59 22.50 -2.12
CA ILE A 294 17.65 22.40 -3.12
C ILE A 294 16.99 22.52 -4.49
N SER A 295 16.71 23.75 -4.94
CA SER A 295 16.05 23.97 -6.24
C SER A 295 16.95 23.72 -7.45
N ASP A 296 18.24 23.43 -7.24
CA ASP A 296 19.26 23.54 -8.29
C ASP A 296 19.87 22.20 -8.72
N ALA A 297 19.46 21.08 -8.13
CA ALA A 297 19.88 19.73 -8.52
C ALA A 297 18.69 18.94 -9.08
N ASP A 298 18.91 18.23 -10.19
CA ASP A 298 17.90 17.50 -10.95
C ASP A 298 16.91 16.67 -10.09
N SER A 299 15.61 16.82 -10.41
CA SER A 299 14.46 15.96 -10.02
C SER A 299 14.20 15.70 -8.53
N ASP A 300 13.60 16.68 -7.84
CA ASP A 300 12.98 16.53 -6.51
C ASP A 300 11.65 15.73 -6.54
N VAL A 301 11.70 14.51 -7.05
CA VAL A 301 10.53 13.66 -7.18
C VAL A 301 10.33 12.84 -5.91
N LEU A 302 9.23 13.11 -5.19
CA LEU A 302 8.73 12.21 -4.14
C LEU A 302 8.18 10.94 -4.79
N ILE A 303 9.04 9.93 -4.91
CA ILE A 303 8.73 8.64 -5.54
C ILE A 303 7.56 7.94 -4.83
N SER A 304 7.43 8.13 -3.51
CA SER A 304 6.30 7.65 -2.72
C SER A 304 4.95 8.22 -3.19
N VAL A 305 4.91 9.49 -3.62
CA VAL A 305 3.69 10.12 -4.17
C VAL A 305 3.37 9.54 -5.55
N VAL A 306 4.38 9.35 -6.40
CA VAL A 306 4.24 8.68 -7.70
C VAL A 306 3.67 7.27 -7.50
N GLY A 307 4.24 6.49 -6.58
CA GLY A 307 3.80 5.14 -6.25
C GLY A 307 2.36 5.10 -5.71
N LEU A 308 2.00 6.05 -4.83
CA LEU A 308 0.64 6.19 -4.31
C LEU A 308 -0.37 6.43 -5.43
N VAL A 309 -0.13 7.41 -6.29
CA VAL A 309 -1.06 7.76 -7.38
C VAL A 309 -1.14 6.63 -8.41
N ALA A 310 -0.01 6.04 -8.79
CA ALA A 310 0.02 4.90 -9.70
C ALA A 310 -0.79 3.71 -9.15
N GLY A 311 -0.56 3.36 -7.89
CA GLY A 311 -1.30 2.30 -7.20
C GLY A 311 -2.79 2.58 -7.05
N LEU A 312 -3.19 3.85 -6.83
CA LEU A 312 -4.60 4.25 -6.79
C LEU A 312 -5.27 4.09 -8.16
N VAL A 313 -4.65 4.58 -9.24
CA VAL A 313 -5.18 4.48 -10.61
C VAL A 313 -5.35 3.02 -11.03
N ILE A 314 -4.30 2.21 -10.84
CA ILE A 314 -4.34 0.77 -11.14
C ILE A 314 -5.36 0.06 -10.26
N GLY A 315 -5.37 0.37 -8.96
CA GLY A 315 -6.30 -0.20 -7.99
C GLY A 315 -7.76 0.06 -8.37
N VAL A 316 -8.10 1.30 -8.74
CA VAL A 316 -9.46 1.67 -9.19
C VAL A 316 -9.81 0.94 -10.47
N PHE A 317 -8.89 0.86 -11.43
CA PHE A 317 -9.09 0.12 -12.68
C PHE A 317 -9.38 -1.36 -12.42
N LEU A 318 -8.58 -2.04 -11.59
CA LEU A 318 -8.76 -3.45 -11.26
C LEU A 318 -9.99 -3.70 -10.36
N ALA A 319 -10.34 -2.76 -9.48
CA ALA A 319 -11.47 -2.89 -8.57
C ALA A 319 -12.83 -2.84 -9.29
N ARG A 320 -12.90 -2.17 -10.44
CA ARG A 320 -14.10 -2.17 -11.30
C ARG A 320 -14.50 -3.58 -11.75
N GLN A 321 -13.55 -4.52 -11.79
CA GLN A 321 -13.81 -5.90 -12.20
C GLN A 321 -14.46 -6.76 -11.10
N ILE A 322 -14.38 -6.33 -9.83
CA ILE A 322 -15.06 -7.02 -8.71
C ILE A 322 -16.58 -6.83 -8.85
N GLY A 323 -17.32 -7.95 -8.82
CA GLY A 323 -18.77 -7.99 -8.88
C GLY A 323 -19.38 -8.24 -10.27
N LEU A 324 -18.59 -8.19 -11.35
CA LEU A 324 -19.08 -8.44 -12.71
C LEU A 324 -19.42 -9.92 -12.98
N GLY A 325 -18.93 -10.86 -12.16
CA GLY A 325 -19.16 -12.29 -12.33
C GLY A 325 -20.39 -12.86 -11.62
N TYR A 326 -21.04 -12.10 -10.73
CA TYR A 326 -22.07 -12.63 -9.81
C TYR A 326 -23.51 -12.38 -10.28
N SER A 327 -23.73 -11.66 -11.38
CA SER A 327 -25.07 -11.15 -11.73
C SER A 327 -25.85 -11.97 -12.78
N ALA A 328 -25.29 -13.02 -13.39
CA ALA A 328 -25.95 -13.69 -14.51
C ALA A 328 -26.77 -14.94 -14.14
N ASP A 329 -26.28 -15.84 -13.29
CA ASP A 329 -26.88 -17.20 -13.24
C ASP A 329 -27.82 -17.51 -12.06
N CYS A 330 -27.82 -16.72 -10.98
CA CYS A 330 -28.69 -17.02 -9.83
C CYS A 330 -30.10 -16.40 -9.89
N ARG A 331 -30.48 -15.68 -10.96
CA ARG A 331 -31.85 -15.14 -11.14
C ARG A 331 -32.77 -16.02 -11.99
N HIS A 332 -32.33 -17.19 -12.46
CA HIS A 332 -33.17 -18.11 -13.22
C HIS A 332 -33.70 -19.32 -12.44
N SER A 333 -33.50 -19.37 -11.13
CA SER A 333 -34.32 -20.22 -10.27
C SER A 333 -35.56 -19.45 -9.83
N GLU A 334 -36.53 -19.27 -10.74
CA GLU A 334 -37.87 -18.85 -10.36
C GLU A 334 -38.40 -19.80 -9.28
N PRO A 335 -38.75 -19.30 -8.08
CA PRO A 335 -39.47 -20.09 -7.10
C PRO A 335 -40.94 -20.12 -7.51
N GLY A 336 -41.35 -21.18 -8.20
CA GLY A 336 -42.75 -21.59 -8.25
C GLY A 336 -43.35 -21.75 -9.64
N GLN A 337 -43.10 -22.90 -10.27
CA GLN A 337 -44.23 -23.64 -10.80
C GLN A 337 -44.58 -24.76 -9.82
N PRO A 338 -45.72 -24.69 -9.12
CA PRO A 338 -46.24 -25.85 -8.41
C PRO A 338 -46.54 -26.91 -9.46
N VAL A 339 -45.81 -28.03 -9.39
CA VAL A 339 -46.14 -29.24 -10.14
C VAL A 339 -47.53 -29.65 -9.69
N GLY A 340 -48.51 -29.37 -10.55
CA GLY A 340 -49.89 -29.78 -10.35
C GLY A 340 -49.92 -31.29 -10.10
N LYS A 341 -50.55 -31.70 -9.00
CA LYS A 341 -50.91 -33.09 -8.76
C LYS A 341 -51.84 -33.51 -9.90
N ALA A 342 -51.31 -34.30 -10.84
CA ALA A 342 -52.13 -35.04 -11.79
C ALA A 342 -53.05 -35.96 -10.98
N GLY A 343 -54.35 -35.85 -11.25
CA GLY A 343 -55.42 -36.47 -10.49
C GLY A 343 -55.24 -37.98 -10.33
N GLN A 344 -55.18 -38.42 -9.09
CA GLN A 344 -55.94 -39.58 -8.67
C GLN A 344 -57.38 -39.11 -8.52
N ASP A 345 -58.27 -39.64 -9.35
CA ASP A 345 -59.66 -40.02 -9.02
C ASP A 345 -60.53 -40.07 -10.28
N SER A 346 -60.72 -41.28 -10.81
CA SER A 346 -62.02 -41.69 -11.37
C SER A 346 -62.08 -43.22 -11.45
N LEU A 347 -62.98 -43.74 -10.63
CA LEU A 347 -63.65 -45.05 -10.70
C LEU A 347 -64.19 -45.36 -12.09
#